data_AF-A0A392QL92-F1
#
_entry.id   AF-A0A392QL92-F1
#
_cell.length_a   1.000
_cell.length_b   1.000
_cell.length_c   1.000
_cell.angle_alpha   90.00
_cell.angle_beta   90.00
_cell.angle_gamma   90.00
#
_symmetry.space_group_name_H-M   'P 1'
#
loop_
_entity.id
_entity.type
_entity.pdbx_description
1 polymer ?
#
loop_
_entity_poly.entity_id
_entity_poly.type
_entity_poly.pdbx_seq_one_letter_code
_entity_poly.pdbx_strand_id
1 'polypeptide(L)' 'MDMVRSMISGKKIPKVFWPEAVNGAIYVLNRSPTAAIPDVTPEE' A
#
# COMPACT_ATOMS: atom_id res chain seq x y z
N MET A 1 -6.63 -0.23 5.37
CA MET A 1 -5.83 0.67 6.26
C MET A 1 -4.59 -0.01 6.85
N ASP A 2 -4.58 -1.34 6.99
CA ASP A 2 -3.50 -2.03 7.71
C ASP A 2 -2.15 -1.92 7.03
N MET A 3 -2.13 -1.82 5.69
CA MET A 3 -0.89 -1.58 4.96
C MET A 3 -0.29 -0.20 5.26
N VAL A 4 -1.11 0.85 5.33
CA VAL A 4 -0.66 2.21 5.71
C VAL A 4 -0.11 2.20 7.13
N ARG A 5 -0.80 1.53 8.07
CA ARG A 5 -0.34 1.40 9.47
C ARG A 5 0.99 0.63 9.54
N SER A 6 1.12 -0.46 8.78
CA SER A 6 2.33 -1.30 8.73
C SER A 6 3.51 -0.58 8.08
N MET A 7 3.26 0.23 7.05
CA MET A 7 4.29 1.09 6.44
C MET A 7 4.78 2.13 7.45
N ILE A 8 3.87 2.77 8.17
CA ILE A 8 4.21 3.78 9.18
C ILE A 8 4.96 3.17 10.36
N SER A 9 4.46 2.06 10.93
CA SER A 9 5.09 1.42 12.09
C SER A 9 6.37 0.68 11.72
N GLY A 10 6.35 -0.09 10.63
CA GLY A 10 7.45 -0.94 10.20
C GLY A 10 8.63 -0.14 9.65
N LYS A 11 8.38 0.98 8.96
CA LYS A 11 9.44 1.86 8.46
C LYS A 11 9.68 3.11 9.32
N LYS A 12 9.03 3.20 10.49
CA LYS A 12 9.12 4.33 11.42
C LYS A 12 8.87 5.68 10.74
N ILE A 13 7.92 5.72 9.80
CA ILE A 13 7.59 6.94 9.07
C ILE A 13 6.87 7.89 10.05
N PRO A 14 7.27 9.17 10.13
CA PRO A 14 6.55 10.16 10.92
C PRO A 14 5.08 10.25 10.49
N LYS A 15 4.16 10.36 11.45
CA LYS A 15 2.71 10.41 11.17
C LYS A 15 2.28 11.59 10.28
N VAL A 16 3.10 12.64 10.15
CA VAL A 16 2.82 13.75 9.23
C VAL A 16 2.80 13.29 7.78
N PHE A 17 3.56 12.23 7.43
CA PHE A 17 3.58 11.66 6.08
C PHE A 17 2.50 10.59 5.86
N TRP A 18 1.41 10.66 6.64
CA TRP A 18 0.28 9.76 6.46
C TRP A 18 -0.34 9.84 5.05
N PRO A 19 -0.53 11.03 4.44
CA PRO A 19 -1.03 11.14 3.07
C PRO A 19 -0.14 10.41 2.05
N GLU A 20 1.19 10.52 2.16
CA GLU A 20 2.16 9.87 1.29
C GLU A 20 2.17 8.35 1.50
N ALA A 21 2.05 7.91 2.76
CA ALA A 21 1.91 6.50 3.09
C ALA A 21 0.61 5.90 2.50
N VAL A 22 -0.49 6.67 2.47
CA VAL A 22 -1.73 6.27 1.78
C VAL A 22 -1.52 6.15 0.28
N ASN A 23 -0.91 7.15 -0.36
CA ASN A 23 -0.65 7.11 -1.80
C ASN A 23 0.25 5.92 -2.19
N GLY A 24 1.33 5.69 -1.44
CA GLY A 24 2.20 4.54 -1.66
C GLY A 24 1.46 3.22 -1.44
N ALA A 25 0.54 3.17 -0.47
CA ALA A 25 -0.26 1.98 -0.24
C ALA A 25 -1.23 1.68 -1.38
N ILE A 26 -1.93 2.69 -1.88
CA ILE A 26 -2.84 2.54 -3.03
C ILE A 26 -2.06 2.07 -4.25
N TYR A 27 -0.92 2.70 -4.55
CA TYR A 27 -0.07 2.34 -5.67
C TYR A 27 0.35 0.86 -5.64
N VAL A 28 0.84 0.39 -4.48
CA VAL A 28 1.24 -1.02 -4.32
C VAL A 28 0.05 -1.96 -4.48
N LEU A 29 -1.10 -1.65 -3.89
CA LEU A 29 -2.30 -2.49 -4.02
C LEU A 29 -2.80 -2.59 -5.46
N ASN A 30 -2.73 -1.49 -6.21
CA ASN A 30 -3.22 -1.44 -7.57
C ASN A 30 -2.29 -2.13 -8.58
N ARG A 31 -1.01 -2.33 -8.23
CA ARG A 31 0.00 -2.91 -9.13
C ARG A 31 0.62 -4.20 -8.61
N SER A 32 0.10 -4.74 -7.53
CA SER A 32 0.50 -6.06 -7.04
C SER A 32 -0.57 -7.07 -7.44
N PRO A 33 -0.18 -8.28 -7.89
CA PRO A 33 -1.13 -9.34 -8.18
C PRO A 33 -2.00 -9.59 -6.95
N THR A 34 -3.31 -9.66 -7.16
CA THR A 34 -4.21 -9.96 -6.06
C THR A 34 -4.20 -11.47 -5.79
N ALA A 35 -4.20 -11.88 -4.51
CA ALA A 35 -4.27 -13.30 -4.18
C ALA A 35 -5.56 -13.98 -4.69
N ALA A 36 -6.60 -13.20 -5.01
CA ALA A 36 -7.85 -13.68 -5.56
C ALA A 36 -7.76 -14.04 -7.04
N ILE A 37 -6.89 -13.36 -7.81
CA ILE A 37 -6.71 -13.58 -9.24
C ILE A 37 -5.22 -13.57 -9.54
N PRO A 38 -4.59 -14.74 -9.71
CA PRO A 38 -3.17 -14.82 -10.02
C PRO A 38 -2.89 -14.08 -11.33
N ASP A 39 -1.76 -13.37 -11.36
CA ASP A 39 -1.26 -12.64 -12.52
C ASP A 39 -2.15 -11.51 -13.04
N VAL A 40 -3.10 -11.02 -12.23
CA VAL A 40 -3.91 -9.84 -12.55
C VAL A 40 -3.75 -8.79 -11.45
N THR A 41 -3.41 -7.58 -11.86
CA THR A 41 -3.38 -6.40 -10.99
C THR A 41 -4.61 -5.51 -11.25
N PRO A 42 -5.11 -4.76 -10.23
CA PRO A 42 -6.26 -3.88 -10.42
C PRO A 42 -6.08 -2.77 -11.46
N GLU A 43 -4.84 -2.31 -11.71
CA GLU A 43 -4.50 -1.28 -12.71
C GLU A 43 -3.62 -1.79 -13.86
N GLU A 44 -4.08 -2.82 -14.59
CA GLU A 44 -3.50 -3.22 -15.88
C GLU A 44 -4.28 -2.72 -17.10
#